data_AF-A0A7S0LCS9-F1
#
_entry.id   AF-A0A7S0LCS9-F1
#
_cell.length_a   1.000
_cell.length_b   1.000
_cell.length_c   1.000
_cell.angle_alpha   90.00
_cell.angle_beta   90.00
_cell.angle_gamma   90.00
#
_symmetry.space_group_name_H-M   'P 1'
#
loop_
_entity.id
_entity.type
_entity.pdbx_description
1 polymer ?
#
loop_
_entity_poly.entity_id
_entity_poly.type
_entity_poly.pdbx_seq_one_letter_code
_entity_poly.pdbx_strand_id
1 'polypeptide(L)'
;GGHVSTALFDALAAEAAPRLRDFNPQQLANMAWAFAAVDQASADALFGTAFIQCLEGSVLATEGLAQMHQWQLWRAHRGVDPQLPPALRERCRNAFTTVGMTNSALQRDVVTALQALGLRVDEEVRT
;
A
#
# COMPACT_ATOMS: atom_id res chain seq x y z
N GLY A 1 16.55 11.69 11.26
CA GLY A 1 17.04 10.51 10.54
C GLY A 1 16.06 10.05 9.47
N GLY A 2 15.80 10.83 8.41
CA GLY A 2 14.88 10.44 7.33
C GLY A 2 15.53 9.65 6.19
N HIS A 3 16.84 9.75 6.01
CA HIS A 3 17.57 9.13 4.89
C HIS A 3 17.56 7.59 4.92
N VAL A 4 17.58 6.98 6.11
CA VAL A 4 17.60 5.52 6.25
C VAL A 4 16.25 4.90 5.89
N SER A 5 15.15 5.59 6.20
CA SER A 5 13.79 5.13 5.85
C SER A 5 13.59 5.14 4.33
N THR A 6 13.96 6.22 3.64
CA THR A 6 13.79 6.32 2.19
C THR A 6 14.57 5.21 1.45
N ALA A 7 15.84 4.97 1.80
CA ALA A 7 16.63 3.92 1.17
C ALA A 7 16.07 2.50 1.39
N LEU A 8 15.47 2.23 2.55
CA LEU A 8 14.79 0.97 2.83
C LEU A 8 13.54 0.80 1.95
N PHE A 9 12.72 1.84 1.83
CA PHE A 9 11.52 1.80 1.00
C PHE A 9 11.84 1.74 -0.50
N ASP A 10 12.96 2.32 -0.94
CA ASP A 10 13.47 2.18 -2.31
C ASP A 10 13.92 0.75 -2.61
N ALA A 11 14.70 0.16 -1.70
CA ALA A 11 15.11 -1.24 -1.82
C ALA A 11 13.91 -2.18 -1.81
N LEU A 12 12.92 -1.91 -0.96
CA LEU A 12 11.67 -2.65 -0.92
C LEU A 12 10.91 -2.57 -2.24
N ALA A 13 10.79 -1.38 -2.80
CA ALA A 13 10.13 -1.17 -4.08
C ALA A 13 10.85 -1.88 -5.22
N ALA A 14 12.18 -1.84 -5.24
CA ALA A 14 12.99 -2.54 -6.24
C ALA A 14 12.81 -4.06 -6.18
N GLU A 15 12.72 -4.63 -4.97
CA GLU A 15 12.53 -6.08 -4.77
C GLU A 15 11.07 -6.52 -5.02
N ALA A 16 10.10 -5.70 -4.65
CA ALA A 16 8.68 -6.02 -4.82
C ALA A 16 8.22 -5.90 -6.28
N ALA A 17 8.74 -4.93 -7.04
CA ALA A 17 8.34 -4.66 -8.43
C ALA A 17 8.37 -5.89 -9.36
N PRO A 18 9.44 -6.71 -9.42
CA PRO A 18 9.46 -7.90 -10.27
C PRO A 18 8.53 -9.03 -9.77
N ARG A 19 8.12 -8.98 -8.50
CA ARG A 19 7.34 -10.02 -7.81
C ARG A 19 5.89 -9.64 -7.60
N LEU A 20 5.42 -8.55 -8.20
CA LEU A 20 4.06 -8.01 -8.00
C LEU A 20 2.95 -9.06 -8.19
N ARG A 21 3.16 -10.01 -9.10
CA ARG A 21 2.21 -11.09 -9.43
C ARG A 21 2.17 -12.21 -8.39
N ASP A 22 3.19 -12.30 -7.54
CA ASP A 22 3.28 -13.32 -6.49
C ASP A 22 2.50 -12.90 -5.23
N PHE A 23 2.17 -11.61 -5.12
CA PHE A 23 1.38 -11.10 -4.00
C PHE A 23 -0.11 -11.31 -4.24
N ASN A 24 -0.80 -11.70 -3.19
CA ASN A 24 -2.25 -11.72 -3.18
C ASN A 24 -2.81 -10.27 -3.08
N PRO A 25 -4.11 -10.08 -3.33
CA PRO A 25 -4.71 -8.74 -3.36
C PRO A 25 -4.57 -7.96 -2.05
N GLN A 26 -4.68 -8.65 -0.90
CA GLN A 26 -4.55 -8.01 0.42
C GLN A 26 -3.10 -7.54 0.64
N GLN A 27 -2.11 -8.34 0.25
CA GLN A 27 -0.71 -7.96 0.33
C GLN A 27 -0.39 -6.72 -0.52
N LEU A 28 -0.97 -6.63 -1.72
CA LEU A 28 -0.83 -5.43 -2.58
C LEU A 28 -1.47 -4.19 -1.94
N ALA A 29 -2.67 -4.33 -1.36
CA ALA A 29 -3.34 -3.22 -0.68
C ALA A 29 -2.59 -2.76 0.59
N ASN A 30 -2.13 -3.69 1.42
CA ASN A 30 -1.32 -3.41 2.60
C ASN A 30 -0.02 -2.69 2.23
N MET A 31 0.64 -3.13 1.15
CA MET A 31 1.86 -2.51 0.65
C MET A 31 1.60 -1.06 0.20
N ALA A 32 0.62 -0.82 -0.65
CA ALA A 32 0.26 0.54 -1.07
C ALA A 32 -0.09 1.45 0.11
N TRP A 33 -0.86 0.94 1.07
CA TRP A 33 -1.17 1.67 2.29
C TRP A 33 0.07 1.99 3.13
N ALA A 34 1.00 1.05 3.30
CA ALA A 34 2.21 1.25 4.09
C ALA A 34 3.03 2.44 3.58
N PHE A 35 3.27 2.51 2.27
CA PHE A 35 3.99 3.62 1.64
C PHE A 35 3.25 4.96 1.83
N ALA A 36 1.91 4.96 1.74
CA ALA A 36 1.11 6.14 2.02
C ALA A 36 1.17 6.57 3.50
N ALA A 37 1.13 5.62 4.43
CA ALA A 37 1.12 5.87 5.87
C ALA A 37 2.44 6.44 6.39
N VAL A 38 3.58 6.03 5.80
CA VAL A 38 4.91 6.56 6.14
C VAL A 38 5.32 7.75 5.27
N ASP A 39 4.43 8.23 4.41
CA ASP A 39 4.64 9.35 3.50
C ASP A 39 5.83 9.19 2.54
N GLN A 40 6.15 7.96 2.10
CA GLN A 40 7.32 7.68 1.28
C GLN A 40 7.01 7.65 -0.22
N ALA A 41 7.46 8.70 -0.92
CA ALA A 41 7.17 8.93 -2.35
C ALA A 41 8.23 8.37 -3.31
N SER A 42 9.40 7.99 -2.79
CA SER A 42 10.56 7.60 -3.60
C SER A 42 10.34 6.32 -4.41
N ALA A 43 9.30 5.55 -4.05
CA ALA A 43 8.90 4.31 -4.68
C ALA A 43 7.70 4.41 -5.65
N ASP A 44 7.37 5.59 -6.15
CA ASP A 44 6.23 5.75 -7.09
C ASP A 44 6.32 4.80 -8.30
N ALA A 45 7.53 4.40 -8.71
CA ALA A 45 7.77 3.41 -9.77
C ALA A 45 7.14 2.04 -9.49
N LEU A 46 6.98 1.65 -8.22
CA LEU A 46 6.31 0.41 -7.81
C LEU A 46 4.83 0.41 -8.20
N PHE A 47 4.18 1.57 -8.11
CA PHE A 47 2.73 1.69 -8.26
C PHE A 47 2.27 2.14 -9.66
N GLY A 48 3.03 1.73 -10.67
CA GLY A 48 2.69 1.93 -12.08
C GLY A 48 1.70 0.89 -12.62
N THR A 49 1.64 0.77 -13.94
CA THR A 49 0.66 -0.08 -14.66
C THR A 49 0.64 -1.54 -14.19
N ALA A 50 1.80 -2.14 -13.91
CA ALA A 50 1.88 -3.54 -13.49
C ALA A 50 1.16 -3.78 -12.15
N PHE A 51 1.27 -2.84 -11.20
CA PHE A 51 0.58 -2.89 -9.92
C PHE A 51 -0.94 -2.79 -10.11
N ILE A 52 -1.39 -1.84 -10.94
CA ILE A 52 -2.81 -1.66 -11.25
C ILE A 52 -3.40 -2.90 -11.92
N GLN A 53 -2.69 -3.53 -12.86
CA GLN A 53 -3.12 -4.77 -13.50
C GLN A 53 -3.31 -5.92 -12.51
N CYS A 54 -2.43 -6.04 -11.51
CA CYS A 54 -2.58 -7.06 -10.47
C CYS A 54 -3.80 -6.79 -9.58
N LEU A 55 -4.17 -5.53 -9.37
CA LEU A 55 -5.37 -5.14 -8.61
C LEU A 55 -6.68 -5.32 -9.39
N GLU A 56 -6.71 -5.02 -10.69
CA GLU A 56 -7.92 -5.09 -11.50
C GLU A 56 -8.46 -6.52 -11.62
N GLY A 57 -7.59 -7.53 -11.68
CA GLY A 57 -7.97 -8.94 -11.71
C GLY A 57 -8.45 -9.49 -10.37
N SER A 58 -8.51 -8.67 -9.33
CA SER A 58 -8.55 -9.12 -7.94
C SER A 58 -9.81 -8.71 -7.18
N VAL A 59 -10.22 -9.56 -6.23
CA VAL A 59 -11.30 -9.24 -5.28
C VAL A 59 -10.68 -8.80 -3.96
N LEU A 60 -10.74 -7.49 -3.69
CA LEU A 60 -10.35 -6.92 -2.40
C LEU A 60 -11.49 -6.97 -1.40
N ALA A 61 -11.16 -7.35 -0.16
CA ALA A 61 -12.04 -7.16 0.99
C ALA A 61 -12.25 -5.67 1.29
N THR A 62 -13.27 -5.35 2.10
CA THR A 62 -13.61 -3.96 2.46
C THR A 62 -12.42 -3.19 3.05
N GLU A 63 -11.60 -3.84 3.89
CA GLU A 63 -10.40 -3.23 4.44
C GLU A 63 -9.37 -2.87 3.36
N GLY A 64 -9.07 -3.80 2.45
CA GLY A 64 -8.18 -3.54 1.32
C GLY A 64 -8.69 -2.43 0.39
N LEU A 65 -10.01 -2.35 0.18
CA LEU A 65 -10.62 -1.24 -0.57
C LEU A 65 -10.45 0.11 0.15
N ALA A 66 -10.63 0.14 1.48
CA ALA A 66 -10.42 1.35 2.28
C ALA A 66 -8.94 1.79 2.28
N GLN A 67 -8.01 0.85 2.41
CA GLN A 67 -6.56 1.08 2.30
C GLN A 67 -6.18 1.67 0.93
N MET A 68 -6.71 1.10 -0.14
CA MET A 68 -6.50 1.62 -1.50
C MET A 68 -7.06 3.03 -1.67
N HIS A 69 -8.14 3.40 -0.98
CA HIS A 69 -8.64 4.77 -0.98
C HIS A 69 -7.67 5.73 -0.28
N GLN A 70 -7.11 5.33 0.87
CA GLN A 70 -6.12 6.15 1.57
C GLN A 70 -4.86 6.37 0.73
N TRP A 71 -4.38 5.33 0.05
CA TRP A 71 -3.26 5.45 -0.90
C TRP A 71 -3.58 6.37 -2.09
N GLN A 72 -4.81 6.33 -2.62
CA GLN A 72 -5.24 7.26 -3.68
C GLN A 72 -5.21 8.72 -3.23
N LEU A 73 -5.73 9.01 -2.02
CA LEU A 73 -5.74 10.37 -1.47
C LEU A 73 -4.31 10.88 -1.27
N TRP A 74 -3.41 10.02 -0.78
CA TRP A 74 -2.00 10.31 -0.60
C TRP A 74 -1.30 10.66 -1.92
N ARG A 75 -1.55 9.92 -3.01
CA ARG A 75 -1.01 10.24 -4.35
C ARG A 75 -1.61 11.52 -4.93
N ALA A 76 -2.92 11.70 -4.79
CA ALA A 76 -3.60 12.90 -5.27
C ALA A 76 -3.07 14.17 -4.57
N HIS A 77 -2.77 14.11 -3.28
CA HIS A 77 -2.17 15.23 -2.53
C HIS A 77 -0.78 15.62 -3.06
N ARG A 78 -0.07 14.68 -3.69
CA ARG A 78 1.23 14.89 -4.36
C ARG A 78 1.10 15.32 -5.81
N GLY A 79 -0.12 15.47 -6.33
CA GLY A 79 -0.36 15.76 -7.74
C GLY A 79 -0.12 14.56 -8.67
N VAL A 80 -0.03 13.34 -8.12
CA VAL A 80 0.17 12.12 -8.89
C VAL A 80 -1.18 11.43 -9.05
N ASP A 81 -1.66 11.28 -10.29
CA ASP A 81 -2.91 10.55 -10.56
C ASP A 81 -2.69 9.04 -10.31
N PRO A 82 -3.50 8.40 -9.45
CA PRO A 82 -3.41 6.97 -9.21
C PRO A 82 -3.77 6.09 -10.41
N GLN A 83 -4.33 6.65 -11.49
CA GLN A 83 -4.69 5.95 -12.75
C GLN A 83 -5.54 4.67 -12.55
N LEU A 84 -6.31 4.59 -11.46
CA LEU A 84 -7.22 3.48 -11.22
C LEU A 84 -8.50 3.60 -12.06
N PRO A 85 -9.09 2.47 -12.50
CA PRO A 85 -10.39 2.47 -13.16
C PRO A 85 -11.48 3.15 -12.32
N PRO A 86 -12.41 3.89 -12.93
CA PRO A 86 -13.48 4.59 -12.21
C PRO A 86 -14.30 3.69 -11.28
N ALA A 87 -14.62 2.47 -11.72
CA ALA A 87 -15.39 1.51 -10.92
C ALA A 87 -14.63 1.06 -9.66
N LEU A 88 -13.31 0.86 -9.76
CA LEU A 88 -12.49 0.50 -8.60
C LEU A 88 -12.33 1.68 -7.64
N ARG A 89 -12.13 2.89 -8.18
CA ARG A 89 -12.10 4.14 -7.39
C ARG A 89 -13.37 4.30 -6.55
N GLU A 90 -14.52 4.07 -7.15
CA GLU A 90 -15.83 4.15 -6.48
C GLU A 90 -15.97 3.14 -5.34
N ARG A 91 -15.59 1.87 -5.59
CA ARG A 91 -15.60 0.81 -4.57
C ARG A 91 -14.69 1.14 -3.38
N CYS A 92 -13.48 1.65 -3.64
CA CYS A 92 -12.54 2.06 -2.61
C CYS A 92 -13.10 3.18 -1.74
N ARG A 93 -13.69 4.21 -2.37
CA ARG A 93 -14.32 5.34 -1.66
C ARG A 93 -15.45 4.87 -0.74
N ASN A 94 -16.35 4.03 -1.24
CA ASN A 94 -17.51 3.56 -0.47
C ASN A 94 -17.10 2.64 0.70
N ALA A 95 -16.05 1.84 0.53
CA ALA A 95 -15.49 1.05 1.61
C ALA A 95 -14.91 1.93 2.71
N PHE A 96 -14.17 2.99 2.36
CA PHE A 96 -13.59 3.91 3.35
C PHE A 96 -14.63 4.62 4.21
N THR A 97 -15.75 5.06 3.62
CA THR A 97 -16.85 5.69 4.36
C THR A 97 -17.58 4.74 5.31
N THR A 98 -17.47 3.43 5.08
CA THR A 98 -18.14 2.38 5.86
C THR A 98 -17.28 1.88 7.03
N VAL A 99 -15.95 1.91 6.91
CA VAL A 99 -15.02 1.20 7.82
C VAL A 99 -14.63 1.98 9.09
N GLY A 100 -14.84 3.30 9.18
CA GLY A 100 -14.70 4.04 10.46
C GLY A 100 -13.46 3.68 11.31
N MET A 101 -12.26 4.00 10.81
CA MET A 101 -10.97 4.07 11.54
C MET A 101 -10.76 3.12 12.75
N THR A 102 -10.62 1.81 12.53
CA THR A 102 -9.97 0.94 13.52
C THR A 102 -8.47 0.82 13.24
N ASN A 103 -7.71 1.75 13.84
CA ASN A 103 -6.27 1.95 13.68
C ASN A 103 -5.39 0.68 13.94
N SER A 104 -5.89 -0.30 14.70
CA SER A 104 -5.12 -1.46 15.17
C SER A 104 -5.01 -2.65 14.21
N ALA A 105 -5.87 -2.73 13.18
CA ALA A 105 -5.80 -3.82 12.18
C ALA A 105 -4.72 -3.53 11.13
N LEU A 106 -4.70 -2.29 10.65
CA LEU A 106 -3.78 -1.80 9.62
C LEU A 106 -2.29 -1.97 9.97
N GLN A 107 -1.90 -1.75 11.22
CA GLN A 107 -0.50 -1.87 11.65
C GLN A 107 0.00 -3.33 11.61
N ARG A 108 -0.84 -4.31 12.00
CA ARG A 108 -0.50 -5.76 11.93
C ARG A 108 -0.40 -6.26 10.48
N ASP A 109 -1.25 -5.73 9.64
CA ASP A 109 -1.36 -6.12 8.23
C ASP A 109 -0.14 -5.66 7.40
N VAL A 110 0.45 -4.52 7.75
CA VAL A 110 1.73 -4.08 7.18
C VAL A 110 2.90 -4.91 7.65
N VAL A 111 2.96 -5.25 8.93
CA VAL A 111 4.01 -6.15 9.45
C VAL A 111 3.97 -7.48 8.70
N THR A 112 2.77 -8.02 8.44
CA THR A 112 2.59 -9.26 7.68
C THR A 112 3.07 -9.13 6.23
N ALA A 113 2.78 -8.02 5.55
CA ALA A 113 3.24 -7.78 4.19
C ALA A 113 4.78 -7.64 4.11
N LEU A 114 5.39 -6.96 5.07
CA LEU A 114 6.85 -6.82 5.17
C LEU A 114 7.53 -8.17 5.48
N GLN A 115 6.94 -8.99 6.34
CA GLN A 115 7.42 -10.35 6.61
C GLN A 115 7.32 -11.25 5.38
N ALA A 116 6.26 -11.14 4.57
CA ALA A 116 6.12 -11.89 3.32
C ALA A 116 7.17 -11.51 2.27
N LEU A 117 7.74 -10.30 2.37
CA LEU A 117 8.86 -9.82 1.55
C LEU A 117 10.24 -10.29 2.07
N GLY A 118 10.26 -11.07 3.16
CA GLY A 118 11.49 -11.56 3.79
C GLY A 118 12.19 -10.53 4.67
N LEU A 119 11.55 -9.38 4.93
CA LEU A 119 12.10 -8.34 5.80
C LEU A 119 11.67 -8.61 7.25
N ARG A 120 12.66 -8.72 8.14
CA ARG A 120 12.42 -8.69 9.59
C ARG A 120 12.10 -7.27 10.00
N VAL A 121 10.86 -7.02 10.36
CA VAL A 121 10.45 -5.79 11.04
C VAL A 121 10.73 -6.00 12.52
N ASP A 122 11.82 -5.42 13.04
CA ASP A 122 11.96 -5.25 14.48
C ASP A 122 10.99 -4.14 14.90
N GLU A 123 10.07 -4.45 15.81
CA GLU A 123 9.25 -3.43 16.46
C GLU A 123 10.19 -2.45 17.18
N GLU A 124 10.33 -1.23 16.67
CA GLU A 124 10.89 -0.14 17.47
C GLU A 124 9.91 0.15 18.61
N VAL A 125 10.13 -0.53 19.75
CA VAL A 125 9.53 -0.17 21.03
C VAL A 125 10.08 1.21 21.40
N ARG A 126 9.30 2.26 21.14
CA ARG A 126 9.54 3.57 21.74
C ARG A 126 9.21 3.48 23.24
N THR A 127 10.24 3.31 24.06
CA THR A 127 10.24 3.72 25.48
C THR A 127 10.24 5.23 25.61
#